data_AF-A0A6V7HTE2-F1
#
_entry.id   AF-A0A6V7HTE2-F1
#
_cell.length_a   1.000
_cell.length_b   1.000
_cell.length_c   1.000
_cell.angle_alpha   90.00
_cell.angle_beta   90.00
_cell.angle_gamma   90.00
#
_symmetry.space_group_name_H-M   'P 1'
#
loop_
_entity.id
_entity.type
_entity.pdbx_description
1 polymer ?
#
loop_
_entity_poly.entity_id
_entity_poly.type
_entity_poly.pdbx_seq_one_letter_code
_entity_poly.pdbx_strand_id
1 'polypeptide(L)'
;ILETEPEPTDILPVRQAKKWYGACMDKEEREKRGIKPIESILMQTGGWPLAMDLVEWSEDDFSWQDVERNYFYITGEFTFYILEPTWIYNGERSVNKIG
;
A
#
# COMPACT_ATOMS: atom_id res chain seq x y z
N ILE A 1 7.72 -13.73 -20.80
CA ILE A 1 8.66 -12.58 -20.65
C ILE A 1 9.00 -12.35 -19.17
N LEU A 2 8.02 -12.26 -18.26
CA LEU A 2 8.30 -12.04 -16.83
C LEU A 2 8.69 -13.32 -16.07
N GLU A 3 8.24 -14.48 -16.55
CA GLU A 3 8.51 -15.81 -15.97
C GLU A 3 9.97 -16.27 -16.09
N THR A 4 10.76 -15.63 -16.93
CA THR A 4 12.18 -15.97 -17.10
C THR A 4 13.02 -15.24 -16.06
N GLU A 5 14.14 -15.84 -15.68
CA GLU A 5 15.11 -15.17 -14.81
C GLU A 5 15.57 -13.81 -15.38
N PRO A 6 15.91 -12.86 -14.50
CA PRO A 6 16.47 -11.56 -14.89
C PRO A 6 17.88 -11.74 -15.45
N GLU A 7 18.08 -11.29 -16.68
CA GLU A 7 19.36 -11.37 -17.37
C GLU A 7 20.16 -10.06 -17.19
N PRO A 8 21.51 -10.10 -17.17
CA PRO A 8 22.33 -8.90 -17.10
C PRO A 8 22.11 -7.93 -18.26
N THR A 9 21.67 -8.45 -19.40
CA THR A 9 21.38 -7.70 -20.64
C THR A 9 19.98 -7.08 -20.66
N ASP A 10 19.10 -7.43 -19.71
CA ASP A 10 17.79 -6.80 -19.59
C ASP A 10 17.95 -5.32 -19.22
N ILE A 11 17.18 -4.46 -19.90
CA ILE A 11 17.04 -3.07 -19.46
C ILE A 11 16.46 -3.03 -18.03
N LEU A 12 16.87 -2.03 -17.25
CA LEU A 12 16.55 -1.94 -15.82
C LEU A 12 15.06 -2.17 -15.50
N PRO A 13 14.08 -1.58 -16.23
CA PRO A 13 12.66 -1.80 -15.94
C PRO A 13 12.23 -3.27 -16.12
N VAL A 14 12.69 -3.93 -17.18
CA VAL A 14 12.37 -5.34 -17.45
C VAL A 14 12.99 -6.22 -16.37
N ARG A 15 14.23 -5.95 -15.99
CA ARG A 15 14.93 -6.68 -14.93
C ARG A 15 14.21 -6.57 -13.59
N GLN A 16 13.71 -5.37 -13.25
CA GLN A 16 12.96 -5.17 -12.01
C GLN A 16 11.58 -5.83 -12.06
N ALA A 17 10.90 -5.79 -13.21
CA ALA A 17 9.61 -6.46 -13.40
C ALA A 17 9.73 -7.99 -13.27
N LYS A 18 10.79 -8.60 -13.82
CA LYS A 18 11.09 -10.03 -13.64
C LYS A 18 11.33 -10.39 -12.17
N LYS A 19 12.14 -9.60 -11.46
CA LYS A 19 12.37 -9.79 -10.01
C LYS A 19 11.08 -9.69 -9.20
N TRP A 20 10.25 -8.69 -9.49
CA TRP A 20 8.95 -8.54 -8.85
C TRP A 20 8.05 -9.75 -9.11
N TYR A 21 7.99 -10.20 -10.36
CA TYR A 21 7.21 -11.37 -10.75
C TYR A 21 7.68 -12.62 -10.00
N GLY A 22 8.98 -12.90 -9.98
CA GLY A 22 9.56 -14.02 -9.24
C GLY A 22 9.22 -13.99 -7.75
N ALA A 23 9.37 -12.83 -7.10
CA ALA A 23 9.03 -12.67 -5.68
C ALA A 23 7.53 -12.87 -5.38
N CYS A 24 6.64 -12.55 -6.34
CA CYS A 24 5.20 -12.76 -6.20
C CYS A 24 4.80 -14.24 -6.39
N MET A 25 5.48 -14.93 -7.31
CA MET A 25 5.19 -16.32 -7.68
C MET A 25 5.86 -17.35 -6.78
N ASP A 26 6.86 -16.97 -6.00
CA ASP A 26 7.45 -17.79 -4.94
C ASP A 26 6.47 -17.98 -3.78
N LYS A 27 5.65 -19.02 -3.90
CA LYS A 27 4.66 -19.39 -2.89
C LYS A 27 5.34 -19.91 -1.62
N GLU A 28 6.45 -20.62 -1.72
CA GLU A 28 7.11 -21.23 -0.56
C GLU A 28 7.59 -20.15 0.41
N GLU A 29 8.34 -19.17 -0.08
CA GLU A 29 8.80 -18.05 0.77
C GLU A 29 7.65 -17.16 1.23
N ARG A 30 6.57 -17.03 0.43
CA ARG A 30 5.37 -16.31 0.86
C ARG A 30 4.66 -17.00 2.02
N GLU A 31 4.35 -18.29 1.90
CA GLU A 31 3.65 -19.05 2.94
C GLU A 31 4.51 -19.19 4.21
N LYS A 32 5.83 -19.32 4.06
CA LYS A 32 6.79 -19.34 5.17
C LYS A 32 6.78 -18.04 6.00
N ARG A 33 6.61 -16.88 5.35
CA ARG A 33 6.45 -15.59 6.04
C ARG A 33 5.07 -15.45 6.70
N GLY A 34 4.03 -16.00 6.07
CA GLY A 34 2.65 -15.91 6.54
C GLY A 34 2.20 -14.45 6.67
N ILE A 35 1.44 -14.16 7.75
CA ILE A 35 0.84 -12.84 7.99
C ILE A 35 1.81 -11.80 8.58
N LYS A 36 3.02 -12.22 8.99
CA LYS A 36 3.98 -11.37 9.72
C LYS A 36 4.28 -10.02 9.06
N PRO A 37 4.42 -9.90 7.72
CA PRO A 37 4.62 -8.60 7.10
C PRO A 37 3.45 -7.64 7.34
N ILE A 38 2.21 -8.13 7.30
CA ILE A 38 1.00 -7.33 7.55
C ILE A 38 0.90 -6.98 9.03
N GLU A 39 1.16 -7.94 9.92
CA GLU A 39 1.22 -7.71 11.36
C GLU A 39 2.21 -6.58 11.72
N SER A 40 3.41 -6.61 11.14
CA SER A 40 4.44 -5.57 11.34
C SER A 40 3.98 -4.19 10.85
N ILE A 41 3.21 -4.13 9.76
CA ILE A 41 2.63 -2.86 9.27
C ILE A 41 1.56 -2.35 10.23
N LEU A 42 0.65 -3.22 10.68
CA LEU A 42 -0.43 -2.84 11.61
C LEU A 42 0.15 -2.28 12.92
N MET A 43 1.18 -2.94 13.46
CA MET A 43 1.79 -2.54 14.73
C MET A 43 2.52 -1.18 14.68
N GLN A 44 2.77 -0.60 13.50
CA GLN A 44 3.39 0.73 13.39
C GLN A 44 2.47 1.86 13.88
N THR A 45 1.16 1.61 13.93
CA THR A 45 0.15 2.60 14.34
C THR A 45 -0.81 2.04 15.38
N GLY A 46 -0.29 1.22 16.30
CA GLY A 46 -1.07 0.68 17.43
C GLY A 46 -1.88 -0.57 17.10
N GLY A 47 -1.70 -1.17 15.92
CA GLY A 47 -2.32 -2.43 15.54
C GLY A 47 -3.75 -2.29 15.02
N TRP A 48 -4.52 -3.38 15.06
CA TRP A 48 -5.92 -3.41 14.66
C TRP A 48 -6.77 -3.81 15.87
N PRO A 49 -7.64 -2.93 16.40
CA PRO A 49 -8.41 -3.22 17.62
C PRO A 49 -9.21 -4.53 17.57
N LEU A 50 -9.68 -4.96 16.39
CA LEU A 50 -10.41 -6.22 16.24
C LEU A 50 -9.53 -7.47 16.46
N ALA A 51 -8.22 -7.34 16.26
CA ALA A 51 -7.25 -8.42 16.36
C ALA A 51 -6.40 -8.36 17.65
N MET A 52 -6.70 -7.43 18.56
CA MET A 52 -5.94 -7.17 19.78
C MET A 52 -6.79 -7.32 21.04
N ASP A 53 -6.14 -7.44 22.19
CA ASP A 53 -6.84 -7.33 23.48
C ASP A 53 -7.31 -5.89 23.70
N LEU A 54 -8.55 -5.72 24.14
CA LEU A 54 -9.17 -4.42 24.41
C LEU A 54 -8.43 -3.61 25.49
N VAL A 55 -7.67 -4.27 26.35
CA VAL A 55 -6.88 -3.61 27.40
C VAL A 55 -5.53 -3.11 26.88
N GLU A 56 -4.99 -3.75 25.84
CA GLU A 56 -3.71 -3.39 25.25
C GLU A 56 -3.84 -2.30 24.18
N TRP A 57 -4.99 -2.23 23.51
CA TRP A 57 -5.26 -1.20 22.51
C TRP A 57 -5.73 0.12 23.14
N SER A 58 -5.10 1.23 22.75
CA SER A 58 -5.37 2.58 23.27
C SER A 58 -5.68 3.55 22.13
N GLU A 59 -6.84 4.23 22.22
CA GLU A 59 -7.26 5.28 21.26
C GLU A 59 -6.36 6.51 21.31
N ASP A 60 -5.71 6.75 22.44
CA ASP A 60 -4.93 7.97 22.70
C ASP A 60 -3.49 7.90 22.15
N ASP A 61 -3.05 6.73 21.68
CA ASP A 61 -1.67 6.51 21.25
C ASP A 61 -1.38 7.08 19.85
N PHE A 62 -2.39 7.09 18.97
CA PHE A 62 -2.27 7.55 17.58
C PHE A 62 -3.52 8.31 17.14
N SER A 63 -3.34 9.49 16.54
CA SER A 63 -4.46 10.16 15.89
C SER A 63 -4.85 9.45 14.60
N TRP A 64 -6.11 9.59 14.16
CA TRP A 64 -6.53 9.02 12.87
C TRP A 64 -5.68 9.57 11.70
N GLN A 65 -5.14 10.79 11.82
CA GLN A 65 -4.23 11.37 10.84
C GLN A 65 -2.86 10.67 10.80
N ASP A 66 -2.37 10.18 11.94
CA ASP A 66 -1.12 9.42 12.01
C ASP A 66 -1.30 8.04 11.36
N VAL A 67 -2.43 7.38 11.65
CA VAL A 67 -2.83 6.12 11.00
C VAL A 67 -2.91 6.32 9.48
N GLU A 68 -3.69 7.31 9.03
CA GLU A 68 -3.87 7.63 7.61
C GLU A 68 -2.54 7.91 6.91
N ARG A 69 -1.66 8.71 7.55
CA ARG A 69 -0.33 9.04 7.02
C ARG A 69 0.53 7.79 6.85
N ASN A 70 0.51 6.87 7.82
CA ASN A 70 1.30 5.65 7.74
C ASN A 70 0.89 4.80 6.53
N TYR A 71 -0.42 4.62 6.32
CA TYR A 71 -0.93 3.87 5.19
C TYR A 71 -0.71 4.57 3.86
N PHE A 72 -0.82 5.90 3.80
CA PHE A 72 -0.52 6.67 2.58
C PHE A 72 0.89 6.38 2.03
N TYR A 73 1.90 6.25 2.89
CA TYR A 73 3.27 5.92 2.45
C TYR A 73 3.41 4.51 1.86
N ILE A 74 2.48 3.62 2.17
CA ILE A 74 2.47 2.23 1.73
C ILE A 74 1.62 2.06 0.48
N THR A 75 0.43 2.67 0.46
CA THR A 75 -0.59 2.50 -0.59
C THR A 75 -0.52 3.58 -1.67
N GLY A 76 0.01 4.76 -1.35
CA GLY A 76 0.00 5.94 -2.21
C GLY A 76 -1.35 6.67 -2.24
N GLU A 77 -2.31 6.25 -1.43
CA GLU A 77 -3.68 6.75 -1.44
C GLU A 77 -4.19 6.99 -0.02
N PHE A 78 -5.07 7.98 0.11
CA PHE A 78 -5.76 8.28 1.35
C PHE A 78 -7.00 7.37 1.48
N THR A 79 -7.16 6.73 2.63
CA THR A 79 -8.28 5.82 2.91
C THR A 79 -9.55 6.60 3.27
N PHE A 80 -9.41 7.73 3.96
CA PHE A 80 -10.56 8.47 4.49
C PHE A 80 -11.08 9.57 3.57
N TYR A 81 -10.31 9.98 2.57
CA TYR A 81 -10.69 11.04 1.63
C TYR A 81 -9.95 10.88 0.31
N ILE A 82 -10.51 11.40 -0.79
CA ILE A 82 -9.84 11.43 -2.08
C ILE A 82 -9.45 12.88 -2.37
N LEU A 83 -8.16 13.13 -2.59
CA LEU A 83 -7.66 14.42 -3.06
C LEU A 83 -7.46 14.38 -4.57
N GLU A 84 -8.49 14.77 -5.31
CA GLU A 84 -8.38 14.93 -6.76
C GLU A 84 -8.03 16.37 -7.09
N PRO A 85 -6.84 16.63 -7.65
CA PRO A 85 -6.46 17.98 -7.94
C PRO A 85 -7.21 18.46 -9.21
N THR A 86 -7.75 19.67 -9.15
CA THR A 86 -8.72 20.20 -10.13
C THR A 86 -8.22 20.28 -11.57
N TRP A 87 -6.91 20.33 -11.79
CA TRP A 87 -6.27 20.28 -13.11
C TRP A 87 -6.48 18.97 -13.88
N ILE A 88 -6.84 17.85 -13.22
CA ILE A 88 -7.29 16.62 -13.92
C ILE A 88 -8.57 16.90 -14.73
N TYR A 89 -9.46 17.73 -14.21
CA TYR A 89 -10.72 18.10 -14.87
C TYR A 89 -10.58 19.25 -15.88
N ASN A 90 -9.46 19.99 -15.85
CA ASN A 90 -9.22 21.08 -16.80
C ASN A 90 -8.73 20.60 -18.17
N GLY A 91 -8.41 19.31 -18.32
CA GLY A 91 -8.14 18.67 -19.62
C GLY A 91 -9.41 18.35 -20.43
N GLU A 92 -10.57 18.24 -19.77
CA GLU A 92 -11.85 17.82 -20.36
C GLU A 92 -13.02 18.74 -19.90
N ARG A 93 -12.93 20.01 -20.30
CA ARG A 93 -14.00 20.99 -20.59
C ARG A 93 -15.23 21.12 -19.66
N SER A 94 -15.50 22.38 -19.33
CA SER A 94 -16.80 22.98 -18.95
C SER A 94 -17.42 22.56 -17.60
N VAL A 95 -17.36 23.54 -16.69
CA VAL A 95 -18.18 23.71 -15.50
C VAL A 95 -19.61 23.19 -15.71
N ASN A 96 -20.03 22.24 -14.88
CA ASN A 96 -21.44 22.12 -14.50
C ASN A 96 -21.51 22.06 -12.97
N LYS A 97 -21.92 23.19 -12.39
CA LYS A 97 -22.29 23.33 -10.98
C LYS A 97 -23.63 22.62 -10.80
N ILE A 98 -23.68 21.59 -9.97
CA ILE A 98 -24.95 21.05 -9.48
C ILE A 98 -25.36 21.95 -8.30
N GLY A 99 -26.57 22.49 -8.39
CA GLY A 99 -27.12 23.49 -7.47
C GLY A 99 -27.45 22.98 -6.07
#